data_AF-R6A435-F1
#
_entry.id   AF-R6A435-F1
#
_cell.length_a   1.000
_cell.length_b   1.000
_cell.length_c   1.000
_cell.angle_alpha   90.00
_cell.angle_beta   90.00
_cell.angle_gamma   90.00
#
_symmetry.space_group_name_H-M   'P 1'
#
loop_
_entity.id
_entity.type
_entity.pdbx_description
1 polymer ?
#
loop_
_entity_poly.entity_id
_entity_poly.type
_entity_poly.pdbx_seq_one_letter_code
_entity_poly.pdbx_strand_id
1 'polypeptide(L)'
;MGRCYQLKQGSNTIGRKATTSSATVQIQTTDRTMSRSHAIIEVYNQCGQIVHLLKNGANKNPSYLNGALINQFDQLILNNGDRIKMGSTELTFTV
;
A
#
# COMPACT_ATOMS: atom_id res chain seq x y z
N MET A 1 3.07 20.07 -2.06
CA MET A 1 1.97 19.46 -1.28
C MET A 1 1.71 18.07 -1.85
N GLY A 2 1.87 17.02 -1.05
CA GLY A 2 1.61 15.64 -1.47
C GLY A 2 0.11 15.35 -1.58
N ARG A 3 -0.26 14.26 -2.26
CA ARG A 3 -1.64 13.76 -2.25
C ARG A 3 -1.79 12.74 -1.14
N CYS A 4 -2.83 12.90 -0.32
CA CYS A 4 -3.19 11.93 0.71
C CYS A 4 -4.28 10.99 0.19
N TYR A 5 -4.19 9.72 0.60
CA TYR A 5 -5.12 8.67 0.21
C TYR A 5 -5.67 8.03 1.48
N GLN A 6 -6.98 8.08 1.66
CA GLN A 6 -7.63 7.60 2.87
C GLN A 6 -7.78 6.08 2.83
N LEU A 7 -7.41 5.42 3.93
CA LEU A 7 -7.68 4.00 4.16
C LEU A 7 -9.02 3.83 4.88
N LYS A 8 -9.66 2.69 4.68
CA LYS A 8 -10.91 2.32 5.35
C LYS A 8 -10.72 1.04 6.15
N GLN A 9 -11.58 0.80 7.14
CA GLN A 9 -11.60 -0.49 7.84
C GLN A 9 -11.82 -1.65 6.84
N GLY A 10 -11.08 -2.74 7.05
CA GLY A 10 -11.03 -3.89 6.14
C GLY A 10 -9.87 -3.80 5.14
N SER A 11 -10.04 -4.47 4.01
CA SER A 11 -9.00 -4.64 3.00
C SER A 11 -8.91 -3.45 2.04
N ASN A 12 -7.75 -2.81 1.98
CA ASN A 12 -7.46 -1.71 1.06
C ASN A 12 -6.44 -2.17 0.01
N THR A 13 -6.91 -2.50 -1.18
CA THR A 13 -6.03 -2.78 -2.32
C THR A 13 -5.48 -1.47 -2.86
N ILE A 14 -4.18 -1.28 -2.75
CA ILE A 14 -3.45 -0.11 -3.20
C ILE A 14 -2.85 -0.38 -4.58
N GLY A 15 -3.03 0.52 -5.52
CA GLY A 15 -2.48 0.36 -6.85
C GLY A 15 -2.56 1.61 -7.70
N ARG A 16 -1.90 1.60 -8.85
CA ARG A 16 -1.93 2.71 -9.78
C ARG A 16 -3.33 2.94 -10.34
N LYS A 17 -3.74 4.20 -10.41
CA LYS A 17 -4.98 4.64 -11.06
C LYS A 17 -4.98 4.27 -12.54
N ALA A 18 -6.05 3.61 -12.96
CA ALA A 18 -6.34 3.31 -14.36
C ALA A 18 -7.83 3.01 -14.49
N THR A 19 -8.41 3.22 -15.68
CA THR A 19 -9.81 2.88 -15.96
C THR A 19 -10.13 1.40 -15.68
N THR A 20 -9.14 0.52 -15.88
CA THR A 20 -9.24 -0.92 -15.65
C THR A 20 -8.67 -1.34 -14.29
N SER A 21 -8.42 -0.40 -13.37
CA SER A 21 -7.90 -0.71 -12.05
C SER A 21 -9.01 -1.21 -11.13
N SER A 22 -8.75 -2.32 -10.44
CA SER A 22 -9.60 -2.87 -9.39
C SER A 22 -9.14 -2.48 -7.97
N ALA A 23 -8.09 -1.66 -7.83
CA ALA A 23 -7.66 -1.16 -6.53
C ALA A 23 -8.72 -0.26 -5.91
N THR A 24 -8.96 -0.44 -4.61
CA THR A 24 -9.86 0.41 -3.82
C THR A 24 -9.22 1.77 -3.52
N VAL A 25 -7.89 1.81 -3.45
CA VAL A 25 -7.10 3.03 -3.30
C VAL A 25 -6.22 3.21 -4.53
N GLN A 26 -6.64 4.13 -5.40
CA GLN A 26 -5.99 4.36 -6.69
C GLN A 26 -5.04 5.55 -6.64
N ILE A 27 -3.74 5.25 -6.68
CA ILE A 27 -2.66 6.23 -6.63
C ILE A 27 -2.51 6.89 -8.00
N GLN A 28 -2.60 8.22 -8.03
CA GLN A 28 -2.40 8.96 -9.26
C GLN A 28 -0.91 9.07 -9.52
N THR A 29 -0.41 8.19 -10.37
CA THR A 29 0.98 8.19 -10.83
C THR A 29 1.03 7.75 -12.29
N THR A 30 2.01 8.24 -13.04
CA THR A 30 2.33 7.77 -14.40
C THR A 30 3.24 6.54 -14.38
N ASP A 31 3.72 6.13 -13.20
CA ASP A 31 4.63 5.01 -13.00
C ASP A 31 4.00 3.66 -13.41
N ARG A 32 4.35 3.18 -14.60
CA ARG A 32 3.86 1.89 -15.11
C ARG A 32 4.44 0.68 -14.38
N THR A 33 5.48 0.85 -13.57
CA THR A 33 6.04 -0.21 -12.74
C THR A 33 5.19 -0.49 -11.51
N MET A 34 4.39 0.49 -11.06
CA MET A 34 3.32 0.27 -10.10
C MET A 34 2.14 -0.46 -10.77
N SER A 35 1.80 -1.62 -10.20
CA SER A 35 0.67 -2.44 -10.64
C SER A 35 -0.66 -1.73 -10.34
N ARG A 36 -1.70 -2.04 -11.13
CA ARG A 36 -3.07 -1.57 -10.86
C ARG A 36 -3.65 -2.13 -9.55
N SER A 37 -3.17 -3.29 -9.13
CA SER A 37 -3.31 -3.85 -7.78
C SER A 37 -1.91 -4.28 -7.36
N HIS A 38 -1.31 -3.60 -6.38
CA HIS A 38 0.12 -3.73 -6.08
C HIS A 38 0.40 -4.15 -4.64
N ALA A 39 -0.29 -3.54 -3.68
CA ALA A 39 -0.17 -3.88 -2.27
C ALA A 39 -1.56 -3.95 -1.63
N ILE A 40 -1.65 -4.55 -0.46
CA ILE A 40 -2.87 -4.59 0.34
C ILE A 40 -2.53 -4.04 1.73
N ILE A 41 -3.36 -3.14 2.24
CA ILE A 41 -3.32 -2.70 3.63
C ILE A 41 -4.61 -3.14 4.30
N GLU A 42 -4.50 -4.08 5.22
CA GLU A 42 -5.61 -4.46 6.10
C GLU A 42 -5.66 -3.51 7.28
N VAL A 43 -6.85 -2.94 7.54
CA VAL A 43 -7.11 -2.07 8.67
C VAL A 43 -8.14 -2.71 9.57
N TYR A 44 -7.77 -3.02 10.81
CA TYR A 44 -8.67 -3.67 11.76
C TYR A 44 -8.44 -3.18 13.19
N ASN A 45 -9.48 -3.31 14.02
CA ASN A 45 -9.38 -3.04 15.44
C ASN A 45 -8.93 -4.29 16.18
N GLN A 46 -7.88 -4.18 16.98
CA GLN A 46 -7.40 -5.20 17.88
C GLN A 46 -7.37 -4.62 19.29
N CYS A 47 -8.27 -5.08 20.15
CA CYS A 47 -8.35 -4.66 21.56
C CYS A 47 -8.42 -3.12 21.76
N GLY A 48 -9.17 -2.41 20.90
CA GLY A 48 -9.32 -0.96 20.97
C GLY A 48 -8.27 -0.17 20.17
N GLN A 49 -7.24 -0.84 19.62
CA GLN A 49 -6.20 -0.20 18.81
C GLN A 49 -6.43 -0.48 17.32
N ILE A 50 -6.27 0.53 16.47
CA ILE A 50 -6.32 0.34 15.01
C ILE A 50 -4.96 -0.14 14.53
N VAL A 51 -4.92 -1.31 13.93
CA VAL A 51 -3.73 -1.93 13.34
C VAL A 51 -3.80 -1.81 11.83
N HIS A 52 -2.66 -1.50 11.21
CA HIS A 52 -2.49 -1.39 9.77
C HIS A 52 -1.45 -2.41 9.32
N LEU A 53 -1.86 -3.38 8.53
CA LEU A 53 -1.02 -4.50 8.12
C LEU A 53 -0.80 -4.48 6.61
N LEU A 54 0.44 -4.24 6.19
CA LEU A 54 0.89 -4.22 4.81
C LEU A 54 1.23 -5.63 4.34
N LYS A 55 0.75 -5.98 3.14
CA LYS A 55 1.06 -7.21 2.41
C LYS A 55 1.34 -6.88 0.94
N ASN A 56 2.11 -7.73 0.27
CA ASN A 56 2.16 -7.69 -1.19
C ASN A 56 0.79 -8.06 -1.78
N GLY A 57 0.43 -7.39 -2.88
CA GLY A 57 -0.70 -7.76 -3.72
C GLY A 57 -0.25 -8.67 -4.87
N ALA A 58 -1.04 -8.70 -5.95
CA ALA A 58 -0.65 -9.35 -7.21
C ALA A 58 0.30 -8.46 -8.04
N ASN A 59 1.37 -7.97 -7.42
CA ASN A 59 2.34 -7.08 -8.05
C ASN A 59 3.30 -7.84 -8.97
N LYS A 60 3.74 -7.17 -10.05
CA LYS A 60 4.80 -7.68 -10.95
C LYS A 60 6.19 -7.20 -10.51
N ASN A 61 6.27 -5.96 -10.06
CA ASN A 61 7.49 -5.37 -9.51
C ASN A 61 7.44 -5.40 -7.99
N PRO A 62 8.58 -5.55 -7.31
CA PRO A 62 8.63 -5.67 -5.85
C PRO A 62 8.12 -4.42 -5.13
N SER A 63 7.67 -4.65 -3.89
CA SER A 63 7.39 -3.59 -2.92
C SER A 63 8.50 -3.55 -1.86
N TYR A 64 8.74 -2.37 -1.29
CA TYR A 64 9.69 -2.18 -0.20
C TYR A 64 9.04 -1.42 0.95
N LEU A 65 9.40 -1.77 2.19
CA LEU A 65 9.09 -1.03 3.39
C LEU A 65 10.39 -0.50 4.00
N ASN A 66 10.55 0.82 4.09
CA ASN A 66 11.77 1.46 4.61
C ASN A 66 13.06 0.95 3.92
N GLY A 67 12.98 0.64 2.62
CA GLY A 67 14.08 0.10 1.81
C GLY A 67 14.28 -1.41 1.90
N ALA A 68 13.62 -2.11 2.83
CA ALA A 68 13.64 -3.57 2.91
C ALA A 68 12.61 -4.19 1.96
N LEU A 69 12.99 -5.24 1.24
CA LEU A 69 12.11 -5.97 0.33
C LEU A 69 10.98 -6.64 1.12
N ILE A 70 9.75 -6.50 0.65
CA ILE A 70 8.59 -7.23 1.17
C ILE A 70 8.46 -8.52 0.35
N ASN A 71 8.48 -9.69 1.00
CA ASN A 71 8.32 -10.98 0.35
C ASN A 71 6.83 -11.34 0.17
N GLN A 72 6.55 -12.40 -0.59
CA GLN A 72 5.19 -12.79 -0.96
C GLN A 72 4.28 -13.07 0.25
N PHE A 73 4.82 -13.62 1.32
CA PHE A 73 4.05 -14.04 2.51
C PHE A 73 4.22 -13.11 3.71
N ASP A 74 4.98 -12.02 3.55
CA ASP A 74 5.22 -11.07 4.64
C ASP A 74 3.93 -10.33 5.00
N GLN A 75 3.76 -10.12 6.31
CA GLN A 75 2.71 -9.30 6.87
C GLN A 75 3.37 -8.33 7.85
N LEU A 76 3.43 -7.06 7.47
CA LEU A 76 4.23 -6.05 8.15
C LEU A 76 3.31 -5.00 8.76
N ILE A 77 3.45 -4.73 10.05
CA ILE A 77 2.71 -3.66 10.72
C ILE A 77 3.29 -2.32 10.28
N LEU A 78 2.43 -1.41 9.84
CA LEU A 78 2.80 -0.05 9.48
C LEU A 78 2.76 0.87 10.70
N ASN A 79 3.80 1.69 10.82
CA ASN A 79 3.96 2.73 11.83
C ASN A 79 4.02 4.12 11.17
N ASN A 80 3.56 5.14 11.88
CA ASN A 80 3.58 6.51 11.40
C ASN A 80 4.96 6.90 10.86
N GLY A 81 5.03 7.41 9.63
CA GLY A 81 6.27 7.79 8.96
C GLY A 81 6.92 6.69 8.11
N ASP A 82 6.42 5.46 8.14
CA ASP A 82 6.91 4.37 7.31
C ASP A 82 6.80 4.72 5.81
N ARG A 83 7.83 4.34 5.06
CA ARG A 83 7.91 4.57 3.61
C ARG A 83 7.65 3.28 2.85
N ILE A 84 6.61 3.31 2.04
CA ILE A 84 6.17 2.19 1.21
C ILE A 84 6.51 2.52 -0.23
N LYS A 85 7.44 1.77 -0.82
CA LYS A 85 7.79 1.89 -2.23
C LYS A 85 7.13 0.78 -3.03
N MET A 86 6.42 1.14 -4.09
CA MET A 86 5.68 0.25 -4.98
C MET A 86 6.09 0.54 -6.42
N GLY A 87 6.92 -0.32 -7.00
CA GLY A 87 7.63 0.02 -8.24
C GLY A 87 8.59 1.20 -8.01
N SER A 88 8.39 2.30 -8.74
CA SER A 88 9.18 3.54 -8.60
C SER A 88 8.46 4.61 -7.77
N THR A 89 7.21 4.37 -7.37
CA THR A 89 6.41 5.29 -6.58
C THR A 89 6.61 5.03 -5.09
N GLU A 90 6.89 6.07 -4.31
CA GLU A 90 7.02 6.01 -2.85
C GLU A 90 5.89 6.79 -2.18
N LEU A 91 5.29 6.20 -1.15
CA LEU A 91 4.27 6.81 -0.29
C LEU A 91 4.75 6.76 1.17
N THR A 92 4.34 7.75 1.95
CA THR A 92 4.55 7.76 3.40
C THR A 92 3.24 7.44 4.09
N PHE A 93 3.27 6.49 5.03
CA PHE A 93 2.13 6.17 5.86
C PHE A 93 2.01 7.16 7.02
N THR A 94 0.80 7.67 7.24
CA THR A 94 0.49 8.62 8.31
C THR A 94 -0.82 8.24 9.00
N VAL A 95 -0.85 8.32 10.33
CA VAL A 95 -2.06 8.11 11.17
C VAL A 95 -2.61 9.41 11.72
#